data_AF-S9SG99-F1
#
_entry.id   AF-S9SG99-F1
#
_cell.length_a   1.000
_cell.length_b   1.000
_cell.length_c   1.000
_cell.angle_alpha   90.00
_cell.angle_beta   90.00
_cell.angle_gamma   90.00
#
_symmetry.space_group_name_H-M   'P 1'
#
loop_
_entity.id
_entity.type
_entity.pdbx_description
1 polymer ?
#
loop_
_entity_poly.entity_id
_entity_poly.type
_entity_poly.pdbx_seq_one_letter_code
_entity_poly.pdbx_strand_id
1 'polypeptide(L)'
;MKKVTPRRRFIDTDTGAKAGQEIFVELTVDESNRNGTVYFNILPSGSSGEAIYVGPMDGNSITVDLPSNGHYAIRVDQMGNDADTGKTSGFHMDISIQ
;
A
#
# COMPACT_ATOMS: atom_id res chain seq x y z
N MET A 1 -2.32 22.47 -4.32
CA MET A 1 -1.65 21.78 -5.46
C MET A 1 -2.21 20.37 -5.55
N LYS A 2 -2.76 19.97 -6.70
CA LYS A 2 -3.28 18.60 -6.92
C LYS A 2 -2.11 17.62 -6.91
N LYS A 3 -2.03 16.75 -5.92
CA LYS A 3 -1.01 15.69 -5.87
C LYS A 3 -1.42 14.61 -6.87
N VAL A 4 -0.73 14.55 -8.00
CA VAL A 4 -0.81 13.44 -8.97
C VAL A 4 -0.22 12.21 -8.31
N THR A 5 -0.95 11.09 -8.28
CA THR A 5 -0.42 9.84 -7.74
C THR A 5 0.63 9.28 -8.68
N PRO A 6 1.87 9.05 -8.21
CA PRO A 6 2.88 8.40 -9.03
C PRO A 6 2.48 6.94 -9.27
N ARG A 7 2.96 6.35 -10.37
CA ARG A 7 2.70 4.93 -10.72
C ARG A 7 2.94 3.98 -9.54
N ARG A 8 3.93 4.31 -8.71
CA ARG A 8 4.28 3.59 -7.49
C ARG A 8 4.73 4.58 -6.41
N ARG A 9 4.30 4.35 -5.17
CA ARG A 9 4.75 5.06 -3.96
C ARG A 9 5.04 4.05 -2.85
N PHE A 10 6.08 4.30 -2.08
CA PHE A 10 6.40 3.52 -0.88
C PHE A 10 6.13 4.35 0.37
N ILE A 11 5.58 3.70 1.39
CA ILE A 11 5.40 4.21 2.75
C ILE A 11 6.09 3.23 3.67
N ASP A 12 7.20 3.66 4.28
CA ASP A 12 7.92 2.85 5.25
C ASP A 12 7.21 2.90 6.60
N THR A 13 7.08 1.73 7.23
CA THR A 13 6.52 1.60 8.59
C THR A 13 7.61 1.69 9.65
N ASP A 14 7.21 1.81 10.92
CA ASP A 14 8.09 2.11 12.04
C ASP A 14 9.32 1.17 12.14
N THR A 15 10.42 1.75 12.61
CA THR A 15 11.67 1.08 12.94
C THR A 15 11.50 0.29 14.24
N GLY A 16 10.93 -0.92 14.17
CA GLY A 16 10.87 -1.76 15.36
C GLY A 16 9.83 -2.87 15.41
N ALA A 17 9.04 -3.06 14.35
CA ALA A 17 8.00 -4.08 14.33
C ALA A 17 8.56 -5.46 14.69
N LYS A 18 7.79 -6.22 15.48
CA LYS A 18 8.18 -7.53 16.00
C LYS A 18 7.36 -8.64 15.33
N ALA A 19 7.99 -9.79 15.16
CA ALA A 19 7.29 -10.98 14.74
C ALA A 19 6.14 -11.29 15.71
N GLY A 20 4.96 -11.60 15.16
CA GLY A 20 3.74 -11.86 15.92
C GLY A 20 2.95 -10.61 16.32
N GLN A 21 3.43 -9.40 16.01
CA GLN A 21 2.56 -8.22 15.95
C GLN A 21 1.68 -8.29 14.71
N GLU A 22 0.60 -7.53 14.73
CA GLU A 22 -0.27 -7.36 13.57
C GLU A 22 -0.04 -5.98 12.95
N ILE A 23 -0.14 -5.91 11.62
CA ILE A 23 -0.30 -4.64 10.91
C ILE A 23 -1.71 -4.57 10.32
N PHE A 24 -2.42 -3.49 10.65
CA PHE A 24 -3.65 -3.09 9.98
C PHE A 24 -3.34 -2.03 8.93
N VAL A 25 -3.91 -2.20 7.75
CA VAL A 25 -3.83 -1.24 6.65
C VAL A 25 -5.19 -1.13 5.98
N GLU A 26 -5.72 0.08 5.90
CA GLU A 26 -6.87 0.44 5.08
C GLU A 26 -6.49 1.53 4.07
N LEU A 27 -6.92 1.37 2.82
CA LEU A 27 -6.76 2.33 1.74
C LEU A 27 -8.13 2.77 1.24
N THR A 28 -8.36 4.08 1.27
CA THR A 28 -9.58 4.69 0.75
C THR A 28 -9.26 5.70 -0.34
N VAL A 29 -10.00 5.60 -1.45
CA VAL A 29 -9.86 6.53 -2.58
C VAL A 29 -10.82 7.70 -2.39
N ASP A 30 -10.26 8.91 -2.27
CA ASP A 30 -11.03 10.14 -2.03
C ASP A 30 -11.51 10.80 -3.32
N GLU A 31 -10.61 10.88 -4.29
CA GLU A 31 -10.86 11.54 -5.57
C GLU A 31 -10.19 10.74 -6.67
N SER A 32 -10.84 10.65 -7.83
CA SER A 32 -10.22 10.05 -8.99
C SER A 32 -10.64 10.76 -10.26
N ASN A 33 -9.70 10.95 -11.20
CA ASN A 33 -10.08 11.27 -12.56
C ASN A 33 -10.28 9.96 -13.34
N ARG A 34 -11.37 9.88 -14.12
CA ARG A 34 -11.65 8.75 -15.02
C ARG A 34 -11.61 7.36 -14.34
N ASN A 35 -11.99 7.30 -13.07
CA ASN A 35 -12.03 6.06 -12.27
C ASN A 35 -10.68 5.33 -12.25
N GLY A 36 -9.60 6.05 -11.97
CA GLY A 36 -8.30 5.47 -11.67
C GLY A 36 -8.34 4.59 -10.43
N THR A 37 -7.61 3.47 -10.49
CA THR A 37 -7.56 2.45 -9.44
C THR A 37 -6.18 2.45 -8.79
N VAL A 38 -6.18 2.46 -7.46
CA VAL A 38 -4.98 2.29 -6.63
C VAL A 38 -5.21 1.13 -5.66
N TYR A 39 -4.14 0.45 -5.34
CA TYR A 39 -4.11 -0.67 -4.39
C TYR A 39 -2.79 -0.64 -3.65
N PHE A 40 -2.68 -1.41 -2.57
CA PHE A 40 -1.44 -1.54 -1.82
C PHE A 40 -1.00 -3.00 -1.67
N ASN A 41 0.30 -3.17 -1.50
CA ASN A 41 0.92 -4.42 -1.07
C ASN A 41 1.72 -4.15 0.21
N ILE A 42 1.84 -5.16 1.08
CA ILE A 42 2.70 -5.11 2.26
C ILE A 42 3.92 -5.97 2.00
N LEU A 43 5.11 -5.39 2.10
CA LEU A 43 6.39 -6.06 1.82
C LEU A 43 7.28 -6.05 3.05
N PRO A 44 8.05 -7.13 3.31
CA PRO A 44 9.20 -7.06 4.21
C PRO A 44 10.22 -6.04 3.68
N SER A 45 10.94 -5.37 4.57
CA SER A 45 11.99 -4.42 4.18
C SER A 45 13.01 -5.04 3.22
N GLY A 46 13.37 -4.30 2.17
CA GLY A 46 14.31 -4.75 1.16
C GLY A 46 13.75 -5.77 0.15
N SER A 47 12.50 -6.23 0.31
CA SER A 47 11.86 -7.06 -0.70
C SER A 47 11.59 -6.26 -1.97
N SER A 48 12.01 -6.80 -3.11
CA SER A 48 11.77 -6.21 -4.43
C SER A 48 10.50 -6.76 -5.11
N GLY A 49 9.81 -7.74 -4.51
CA GLY A 49 8.66 -8.38 -5.15
C GLY A 49 7.80 -9.28 -4.28
N GLU A 50 8.39 -9.97 -3.29
CA GLU A 50 7.62 -10.83 -2.39
C GLU A 50 6.89 -9.99 -1.36
N ALA A 51 5.55 -10.04 -1.42
CA ALA A 51 4.66 -9.33 -0.53
C ALA A 51 3.97 -10.34 0.39
N ILE A 52 3.78 -9.97 1.66
CA ILE A 52 2.97 -10.75 2.60
C ILE A 52 1.46 -10.49 2.41
N TYR A 53 1.12 -9.44 1.66
CA TYR A 53 -0.25 -9.11 1.28
C TYR A 53 -0.29 -8.46 -0.12
N VAL A 54 -1.28 -8.84 -0.94
CA VAL A 54 -1.44 -8.35 -2.32
C VAL A 54 -2.84 -7.78 -2.55
N GLY A 55 -3.00 -6.47 -2.34
CA GLY A 55 -4.29 -5.78 -2.40
C GLY A 55 -5.10 -5.95 -3.70
N PRO A 56 -4.49 -6.01 -4.91
CA PRO A 56 -5.24 -6.31 -6.14
C PRO A 56 -6.08 -7.59 -6.10
N MET A 57 -5.67 -8.58 -5.28
CA MET A 57 -6.37 -9.85 -5.15
C MET A 57 -7.29 -9.87 -3.92
N ASP A 58 -6.85 -9.24 -2.83
CA ASP A 58 -7.44 -9.46 -1.50
C ASP A 58 -8.27 -8.26 -0.99
N GLY A 59 -8.18 -7.10 -1.63
CA GLY A 59 -8.95 -5.90 -1.30
C GLY A 59 -8.13 -4.77 -0.67
N ASN A 60 -8.84 -3.77 -0.14
CA ASN A 60 -8.25 -2.50 0.31
C ASN A 60 -8.26 -2.29 1.83
N SER A 61 -8.59 -3.32 2.63
CA SER A 61 -8.51 -3.28 4.08
C SER A 61 -8.13 -4.65 4.62
N ILE A 62 -7.10 -4.71 5.46
CA ILE A 62 -6.60 -5.98 6.01
C ILE A 62 -5.91 -5.79 7.35
N THR A 63 -5.95 -6.84 8.17
CA THR A 63 -5.03 -7.06 9.30
C THR A 63 -4.22 -8.33 9.01
N VAL A 64 -2.90 -8.27 9.07
CA VAL A 64 -2.01 -9.43 8.86
C VAL A 64 -0.96 -9.55 9.95
N ASP A 65 -0.62 -10.79 10.31
CA ASP A 65 0.49 -11.10 11.19
C ASP A 65 1.83 -10.74 10.54
N LEU A 66 2.72 -10.11 11.29
CA LEU A 66 4.09 -9.84 10.88
C LEU A 66 4.94 -11.09 11.10
N PRO A 67 5.49 -11.72 10.04
CA PRO A 67 6.23 -12.97 10.17
C PRO A 67 7.64 -12.78 10.75
N SER A 68 8.14 -11.55 10.83
CA SER A 68 9.52 -11.28 11.20
C SER A 68 9.68 -9.93 11.88
N ASN A 69 10.75 -9.79 12.67
CA ASN A 69 11.16 -8.50 13.17
C ASN A 69 11.69 -7.62 12.03
N GLY A 70 11.48 -6.31 12.11
CA GLY A 70 12.12 -5.34 11.23
C GLY A 70 11.13 -4.36 10.64
N HIS A 71 11.52 -3.76 9.51
CA HIS A 71 10.67 -2.81 8.81
C HIS A 71 9.79 -3.52 7.80
N TYR A 72 8.65 -2.92 7.53
CA TYR A 72 7.79 -3.26 6.41
C TYR A 72 7.55 -2.02 5.56
N ALA A 73 7.35 -2.23 4.27
CA ALA A 73 6.99 -1.18 3.34
C ALA A 73 5.58 -1.44 2.80
N ILE A 74 4.74 -0.42 2.83
CA ILE A 74 3.46 -0.41 2.14
C ILE A 74 3.70 0.21 0.77
N ARG A 75 3.59 -0.61 -0.28
CA ARG A 75 3.74 -0.16 -1.67
C ARG A 75 2.37 0.11 -2.25
N VAL A 76 2.08 1.38 -2.51
CA VAL A 76 0.87 1.80 -3.23
C VAL A 76 1.20 1.86 -4.72
N ASP A 77 0.45 1.11 -5.51
CA ASP A 77 0.60 1.04 -6.95
C ASP A 77 -0.70 1.54 -7.61
N GLN A 78 -0.55 2.27 -8.72
CA GLN A 78 -1.64 2.55 -9.63
C GLN A 78 -1.70 1.45 -10.70
N MET A 79 -2.92 1.02 -11.06
CA MET A 79 -3.09 0.02 -12.11
C MET A 79 -2.37 0.48 -13.40
N GLY A 80 -1.62 -0.42 -14.05
CA GLY A 80 -0.73 -0.07 -15.16
C GLY A 80 -1.41 0.75 -16.26
N ASN A 81 -2.56 0.28 -16.74
CA ASN A 81 -3.36 0.99 -17.74
C ASN A 81 -3.79 2.39 -17.29
N ASP A 82 -4.11 2.56 -16.00
CA ASP A 82 -4.52 3.85 -15.46
C ASP A 82 -3.34 4.82 -15.41
N ALA A 83 -2.15 4.35 -15.03
CA ALA A 83 -0.93 5.14 -15.06
C ALA A 83 -0.56 5.54 -16.51
N ASP A 84 -0.64 4.59 -17.44
CA ASP A 84 -0.26 4.80 -18.84
C ASP A 84 -1.25 5.73 -19.58
N THR A 85 -2.50 5.80 -19.13
CA THR A 85 -3.55 6.69 -19.70
C THR A 85 -3.70 8.02 -18.95
N GLY A 86 -2.78 8.34 -18.04
CA GLY A 86 -2.75 9.61 -17.31
C GLY A 86 -3.88 9.78 -16.29
N LYS A 87 -4.47 8.67 -15.82
CA LYS A 87 -5.40 8.74 -14.70
C LYS A 87 -4.64 9.02 -13.41
N THR A 88 -5.34 9.50 -12.40
CA THR A 88 -4.81 9.85 -11.08
C THR A 88 -5.88 9.61 -10.04
N SER A 89 -5.49 9.08 -8.88
CA SER A 89 -6.40 8.89 -7.74
C SER A 89 -5.77 9.43 -6.46
N GLY A 90 -6.41 10.41 -5.84
CA GLY A 90 -6.11 10.81 -4.46
C GLY A 90 -6.61 9.75 -3.48
N PHE A 91 -5.84 9.48 -2.44
CA PHE A 91 -6.16 8.46 -1.45
C PHE A 91 -5.63 8.86 -0.07
N HIS A 92 -6.26 8.29 0.96
CA HIS A 92 -5.76 8.24 2.32
C HIS A 92 -5.52 6.80 2.75
N MET A 93 -4.68 6.65 3.78
CA MET A 93 -4.40 5.35 4.38
C MET A 93 -4.39 5.46 5.89
N ASP A 94 -5.03 4.49 6.52
CA ASP A 94 -4.96 4.25 7.96
C ASP A 94 -4.03 3.05 8.19
N ILE A 95 -3.02 3.24 9.03
CA ILE A 95 -1.96 2.25 9.28
C ILE A 95 -1.72 2.18 10.78
N SER A 96 -1.76 0.97 11.34
CA SER A 96 -1.36 0.72 12.73
C SER A 96 -0.60 -0.60 12.85
N ILE A 97 0.40 -0.63 13.72
CA ILE A 97 1.10 -1.85 14.16
C ILE A 97 0.78 -2.05 15.64
N GLN A 98 0.37 -3.27 16.03
CA GLN A 98 -0.04 -3.63 17.38
C GLN A 98 0.68 -4.90 17.88
#